data_AF-A0A0D3CTA8-F1
#
_entry.id   AF-A0A0D3CTA8-F1
#
_cell.length_a   1.000
_cell.length_b   1.000
_cell.length_c   1.000
_cell.angle_alpha   90.00
_cell.angle_beta   90.00
_cell.angle_gamma   90.00
#
_symmetry.space_group_name_H-M   'P 1'
#
loop_
_entity.id
_entity.type
_entity.pdbx_description
1 polymer ?
#
loop_
_entity_poly.entity_id
_entity_poly.type
_entity_poly.pdbx_seq_one_letter_code
_entity_poly.pdbx_strand_id
1 'polypeptide(L)' 'MNISVNGQSQVPPGIRFHPTEEELLEYYLRKKISNIKIDLDVIRDVDLNKLEPWDIQGSSFIFY' A
#
# COMPACT_ATOMS: atom_id res chain seq x y z
N MET A 1 14.33 7.65 8.79
CA MET A 1 15.53 7.39 7.96
C MET A 1 15.02 6.77 6.67
N ASN A 2 15.12 7.49 5.54
CA ASN A 2 14.67 6.98 4.26
C ASN A 2 15.88 6.38 3.53
N ILE A 3 15.87 5.06 3.31
CA ILE A 3 16.83 4.41 2.41
C ILE A 3 16.01 3.67 1.36
N SER A 4 15.78 4.33 0.23
CA SER A 4 15.35 3.69 -1.00
C SER A 4 16.60 3.40 -1.81
N VAL A 5 16.86 2.11 -2.09
CA VAL A 5 17.89 1.70 -3.05
C VAL A 5 17.15 0.97 -4.17
N ASN A 6 17.17 1.56 -5.37
CA ASN A 6 16.73 0.94 -6.64
C ASN A 6 15.28 0.40 -6.70
N GLY A 7 14.31 1.03 -6.04
CA GLY A 7 12.90 0.61 -6.14
C GLY A 7 12.61 -0.74 -5.48
N GLN A 8 13.54 -1.26 -4.68
CA GLN A 8 13.34 -2.44 -3.86
C GLN A 8 12.98 -2.00 -2.44
N SER A 9 11.82 -2.45 -1.96
CA SER A 9 11.42 -2.30 -0.56
C SER A 9 12.50 -2.91 0.34
N GLN A 10 13.00 -2.17 1.34
CA GLN A 10 13.98 -2.65 2.35
C GLN A 10 13.40 -3.73 3.29
N VAL A 11 12.25 -4.28 2.93
CA VAL A 11 11.50 -5.25 3.71
C VAL A 11 12.14 -6.63 3.47
N PRO A 12 12.60 -7.31 4.54
CA PRO A 12 13.21 -8.64 4.40
C PRO A 12 12.30 -9.62 3.66
N PRO A 13 12.87 -10.61 2.93
CA PRO A 13 12.10 -11.67 2.32
C PRO A 13 11.14 -12.32 3.32
N GLY A 14 9.87 -12.49 2.94
CA GLY A 14 8.82 -13.06 3.80
C GLY A 14 7.97 -12.05 4.54
N ILE A 15 8.42 -10.81 4.71
CA ILE A 15 7.56 -9.74 5.23
C ILE A 15 6.72 -9.18 4.08
N ARG A 16 5.42 -9.06 4.36
CA ARG A 16 4.40 -8.55 3.43
C ARG A 16 3.59 -7.51 4.16
N PHE A 17 2.94 -6.66 3.38
CA PHE A 17 1.95 -5.74 3.91
C PHE A 17 0.74 -6.55 4.40
N HIS A 18 0.60 -6.68 5.72
CA HIS A 18 -0.49 -7.37 6.39
C HIS A 18 -0.91 -6.62 7.67
N PRO A 19 -1.39 -5.36 7.52
CA PRO A 19 -1.76 -4.55 8.68
C PRO A 19 -3.00 -5.12 9.38
N THR A 20 -3.16 -4.84 10.67
CA THR A 20 -4.43 -5.11 11.37
C THR A 20 -5.51 -4.09 10.99
N GLU A 21 -6.76 -4.35 11.37
CA GLU A 21 -7.87 -3.42 11.16
C GLU A 21 -7.61 -2.08 11.86
N GLU A 22 -7.08 -2.11 13.09
CA GLU A 22 -6.73 -0.92 13.85
C GLU A 22 -5.62 -0.12 13.16
N GLU A 23 -4.61 -0.78 12.62
CA GLU A 23 -3.54 -0.11 11.90
C GLU A 23 -4.05 0.56 10.61
N LEU A 24 -4.95 -0.11 9.86
CA LEU A 24 -5.59 0.48 8.68
C LEU A 24 -6.36 1.76 9.02
N LEU A 25 -7.11 1.77 10.12
CA LEU A 25 -7.93 2.91 10.52
C LEU A 25 -7.09 4.01 11.19
N GLU A 26 -6.35 3.69 12.25
CA GLU A 26 -5.71 4.68 13.11
C GLU A 26 -4.39 5.22 12.53
N TYR A 27 -3.66 4.38 11.79
CA TYR A 27 -2.39 4.78 11.20
C TYR A 27 -2.58 5.23 9.76
N TYR A 28 -3.16 4.42 8.87
CA TYR A 28 -3.23 4.78 7.46
C TYR A 28 -4.34 5.79 7.15
N LEU A 29 -5.59 5.44 7.46
CA LEU A 29 -6.73 6.28 7.10
C LEU A 29 -6.70 7.61 7.86
N ARG A 30 -6.48 7.58 9.18
CA ARG A 30 -6.45 8.81 10.00
C ARG A 30 -5.32 9.76 9.60
N LYS A 31 -4.13 9.25 9.27
CA LYS A 31 -3.04 10.10 8.76
C LYS A 31 -3.37 10.67 7.39
N LYS A 32 -3.95 9.87 6.49
CA LYS A 32 -4.35 10.31 5.15
C LYS A 32 -5.34 11.48 5.20
N ILE A 33 -6.40 11.37 6.00
CA ILE A 33 -7.39 12.46 6.15
C ILE A 33 -6.82 13.70 6.85
N SER A 34 -5.81 13.51 7.71
CA SER A 34 -5.11 14.60 8.42
C SER A 34 -3.97 15.22 7.59
N ASN A 35 -3.78 14.76 6.35
CA ASN A 35 -2.67 15.15 5.48
C ASN A 35 -1.28 14.97 6.12
N ILE A 36 -1.16 13.96 7.00
CA ILE A 36 0.10 13.59 7.65
C ILE A 36 0.82 12.60 6.74
N LYS A 37 2.11 12.83 6.49
CA LYS A 37 2.94 11.94 5.69
C LYS A 37 2.96 10.53 6.27
N ILE A 38 2.70 9.54 5.42
CA ILE A 38 2.81 8.12 5.73
C ILE A 38 4.19 7.66 5.24
N ASP A 39 4.93 6.94 6.09
CA ASP A 39 6.31 6.56 5.80
C ASP A 39 6.42 5.47 4.71
N LEU A 40 5.33 4.72 4.51
CA LEU A 40 5.22 3.60 3.57
C LEU A 40 4.25 3.96 2.43
N ASP A 41 4.78 4.11 1.22
CA ASP A 41 3.98 4.33 -0.01
C ASP A 41 3.44 3.00 -0.56
N VAL A 42 2.67 2.29 0.28
CA VAL A 42 2.14 0.95 0.00
C VAL A 42 0.67 0.97 -0.44
N ILE A 43 -0.08 2.01 -0.08
CA ILE A 43 -1.48 2.20 -0.48
C ILE A 43 -1.53 3.33 -1.51
N ARG A 44 -1.88 2.98 -2.76
CA ARG A 44 -2.01 3.93 -3.87
C ARG A 44 -3.36 4.66 -3.83
N ASP A 45 -3.38 5.91 -4.26
CA ASP A 45 -4.61 6.66 -4.49
C ASP A 45 -5.24 6.27 -5.82
N VAL A 46 -6.44 5.68 -5.76
CA VAL A 46 -7.22 5.26 -6.93
C VAL A 46 -8.69 5.64 -6.75
N ASP A 47 -9.36 6.00 -7.84
CA ASP A 47 -10.80 6.21 -7.86
C ASP A 47 -11.49 4.89 -8.19
N LEU A 48 -11.97 4.19 -7.15
CA LEU A 48 -12.60 2.88 -7.29
C LEU A 48 -13.87 2.91 -8.15
N ASN A 49 -14.55 4.06 -8.27
CA ASN A 49 -15.79 4.15 -9.06
C ASN A 49 -15.55 4.17 -10.57
N LYS A 50 -14.30 4.35 -10.99
CA LYS A 50 -13.90 4.41 -12.40
C LYS A 50 -13.13 3.17 -12.85
N LEU A 51 -12.90 2.23 -11.94
CA LEU A 51 -12.12 1.03 -12.19
C LEU A 51 -13.03 -0.18 -12.12
N GLU A 52 -12.85 -1.10 -13.05
CA GLU A 52 -13.46 -2.41 -12.92
C GLU A 52 -12.65 -3.24 -11.90
N PRO A 53 -13.26 -4.25 -11.24
CA PRO A 53 -12.58 -5.03 -10.20
C PRO A 53 -11.26 -5.69 -10.65
N TRP A 54 -11.12 -6.00 -11.95
CA TRP A 54 -9.89 -6.56 -12.52
C TRP A 54 -8.79 -5.52 -12.76
N ASP A 55 -9.14 -4.25 -12.93
CA ASP A 55 -8.15 -3.16 -13.10
C ASP A 55 -7.40 -2.86 -11.79
N ILE A 56 -8.02 -3.17 -10.65
CA ILE A 56 -7.44 -3.01 -9.31
C ILE A 56 -6.27 -3.98 -9.09
N GLN A 57 -6.27 -5.14 -9.77
CA GLN A 57 -5.34 -6.25 -9.54
C GLN A 57 -3.96 -6.06 -10.17
N GLY A 58 -3.64 -4.85 -10.67
CA GLY A 58 -2.37 -4.55 -11.32
C GLY A 58 -1.18 -5.22 -10.63
N SER A 59 -0.67 -6.26 -11.28
CA SER A 59 0.49 -7.09 -10.90
C SER A 59 0.26 -8.31 -9.99
N SER A 60 -0.91 -8.96 -10.02
CA SER A 60 -1.00 -10.39 -9.68
C SER A 60 -1.39 -11.21 -10.90
N PHE A 61 -0.44 -11.37 -11.82
CA PHE A 61 -0.51 -12.44 -12.82
C PHE A 61 -0.34 -13.77 -12.11
N ILE A 62 -1.40 -14.25 -11.48
CA ILE A 62 -1.54 -15.66 -11.15
C ILE A 62 -1.94 -16.32 -12.48
N PHE A 63 -0.96 -16.70 -13.29
CA PHE A 63 -1.23 -17.65 -14.36
C PHE A 63 -1.39 -19.04 -13.74
N TYR A 64 -2.39 -19.76 -14.26
CA TYR A 64 -2.75 -21.15 -13.95
C TYR A 64 -1.55 -22.11 -13.93
#